data_AF-A0AAW7YWS6-F1
#
_entry.id   AF-A0AAW7YWS6-F1
#
_cell.length_a   1.000
_cell.length_b   1.000
_cell.length_c   1.000
_cell.angle_alpha   90.00
_cell.angle_beta   90.00
_cell.angle_gamma   90.00
#
_symmetry.space_group_name_H-M   'P 1'
#
loop_
_entity.id
_entity.type
_entity.pdbx_description
1 polymer ?
#
loop_
_entity_poly.entity_id
_entity_poly.type
_entity_poly.pdbx_seq_one_letter_code
_entity_poly.pdbx_strand_id
1 'polypeptide(L)'
;ALSMIFILASVLFRVSDYVILVGSTEDGAAEQLGNITEELLENEDLIREFGVKKFLRTATTDVICEMADGYRFRILARGAEQRIRGRLWKG
;
A
#
# COMPACT_ATOMS: atom_id res chain seq x y z
N ALA A 1 -1.05 8.29 11.62
CA ALA A 1 -1.82 9.21 10.77
C ALA A 1 -1.00 9.77 9.58
N LEU A 2 0.09 10.53 9.79
CA LEU A 2 0.80 11.19 8.68
C LEU A 2 1.33 10.22 7.60
N SER A 3 2.03 9.15 7.99
CA SER A 3 2.61 8.21 7.02
C SER A 3 1.53 7.48 6.20
N MET A 4 0.37 7.20 6.79
CA MET A 4 -0.77 6.59 6.10
C MET A 4 -1.30 7.51 5.00
N ILE A 5 -1.58 8.77 5.34
CA ILE A 5 -2.08 9.78 4.38
C ILE A 5 -1.08 9.99 3.25
N PHE A 6 0.21 10.07 3.57
CA PHE A 6 1.27 10.23 2.57
C PHE A 6 1.35 9.03 1.61
N ILE A 7 1.23 7.80 2.12
CA ILE A 7 1.24 6.59 1.28
C ILE A 7 -0.01 6.57 0.37
N LEU A 8 -1.20 6.81 0.93
CA LEU A 8 -2.44 6.90 0.16
C LEU A 8 -2.30 7.94 -0.94
N ALA A 9 -1.88 9.16 -0.62
CA ALA A 9 -1.67 10.21 -1.62
C ALA A 9 -0.65 9.77 -2.69
N SER A 10 0.47 9.16 -2.29
CA SER A 10 1.52 8.73 -3.23
C SER A 10 1.01 7.72 -4.26
N VAL A 11 0.20 6.73 -3.83
CA VAL A 11 -0.32 5.69 -4.73
C VAL A 11 -1.57 6.14 -5.48
N LEU A 12 -2.47 6.88 -4.82
CA LEU A 12 -3.74 7.34 -5.40
C LEU A 12 -3.53 8.47 -6.41
N PHE A 13 -2.52 9.32 -6.26
CA PHE A 13 -2.12 10.31 -7.28
C PHE A 13 -1.07 9.80 -8.27
N ARG A 14 -0.73 8.50 -8.24
CA ARG A 14 0.20 7.85 -9.17
C ARG A 14 1.62 8.46 -9.14
N VAL A 15 2.03 8.96 -7.98
CA VAL A 15 3.39 9.48 -7.76
C VAL A 15 4.40 8.33 -7.61
N SER A 16 3.97 7.23 -7.00
CA SER A 16 4.77 6.00 -6.90
C SER A 16 3.90 4.76 -7.00
N ASP A 17 4.35 3.76 -7.77
CA ASP A 17 3.72 2.44 -7.91
C ASP A 17 4.31 1.41 -6.95
N TYR A 18 5.36 1.77 -6.21
CA TYR A 18 6.02 0.89 -5.27
C TYR A 18 6.41 1.61 -3.99
N VAL A 19 5.84 1.16 -2.87
CA VAL A 19 6.02 1.75 -1.55
C VAL A 19 6.48 0.70 -0.56
N ILE A 20 7.48 1.04 0.26
CA ILE A 20 7.91 0.22 1.39
C ILE A 20 7.63 1.01 2.67
N LEU A 21 6.63 0.54 3.42
CA LEU A 21 6.30 1.02 4.75
C LEU A 21 7.24 0.36 5.76
N VAL A 22 8.10 1.16 6.39
CA VAL A 22 9.05 0.70 7.41
C VAL A 22 8.55 1.13 8.79
N GLY A 23 8.26 0.16 9.64
CA GLY A 23 7.91 0.37 11.05
C GLY A 23 9.03 -0.11 11.99
N SER A 24 8.93 0.22 13.27
CA SER A 24 9.88 -0.25 14.29
C SER A 24 9.84 -1.77 14.49
N THR A 25 8.69 -2.39 14.21
CA THR A 25 8.48 -3.84 14.19
C THR A 25 7.70 -4.22 12.93
N GLU A 26 7.84 -5.47 12.46
CA GLU A 26 7.05 -5.98 11.34
C GLU A 26 5.55 -5.94 11.63
N ASP A 27 5.13 -6.36 12.84
CA ASP A 27 3.72 -6.38 13.23
C ASP A 27 3.09 -4.99 13.21
N GLY A 28 3.78 -3.97 13.75
CA GLY A 28 3.26 -2.60 13.73
C GLY A 28 3.19 -2.01 12.32
N ALA A 29 4.14 -2.35 11.45
CA ALA A 29 4.08 -1.96 10.05
C ALA A 29 2.93 -2.68 9.31
N ALA A 30 2.69 -3.94 9.64
CA ALA A 30 1.64 -4.76 9.05
C ALA A 30 0.24 -4.28 9.47
N GLU A 31 0.05 -3.95 10.74
CA GLU A 31 -1.18 -3.33 11.25
C GLU A 31 -1.49 -2.03 10.51
N GLN A 32 -0.48 -1.17 10.34
CA GLN A 32 -0.65 0.08 9.60
C GLN A 32 -0.98 -0.15 8.11
N LEU A 33 -0.43 -1.19 7.48
CA LEU A 33 -0.81 -1.60 6.12
C LEU A 33 -2.25 -2.13 6.07
N GLY A 34 -2.68 -2.85 7.11
CA GLY A 34 -4.07 -3.28 7.30
C GLY A 34 -5.02 -2.09 7.26
N ASN A 35 -4.76 -1.06 8.07
CA ASN A 35 -5.56 0.17 8.10
C ASN A 35 -5.60 0.87 6.73
N ILE A 36 -4.48 0.92 5.99
CA ILE A 36 -4.44 1.48 4.62
C ILE A 36 -5.35 0.66 3.69
N THR A 37 -5.35 -0.65 3.84
CA THR A 37 -6.12 -1.57 3.00
C THR A 37 -7.61 -1.45 3.27
N GLU A 38 -8.00 -1.35 4.55
CA GLU A 38 -9.37 -1.08 4.99
C GLU A 38 -9.89 0.23 4.41
N GLU A 39 -9.12 1.32 4.51
CA GLU A 39 -9.48 2.61 3.94
C GLU A 39 -9.72 2.54 2.41
N LEU A 40 -8.91 1.78 1.69
CA LEU A 40 -9.06 1.56 0.23
C LEU A 40 -10.23 0.63 -0.14
N LEU A 41 -10.79 -0.11 0.83
CA LEU A 41 -11.91 -1.04 0.63
C LEU A 41 -13.26 -0.44 1.06
N GLU A 42 -13.26 0.37 2.11
CA GLU A 42 -14.48 0.82 2.78
C GLU A 42 -14.81 2.29 2.48
N ASN A 43 -13.82 3.11 2.14
CA ASN A 43 -14.08 4.51 1.80
C ASN A 43 -14.61 4.63 0.36
N GLU A 44 -15.94 4.72 0.24
CA GLU A 44 -16.63 4.85 -1.05
C GLU A 44 -16.18 6.07 -1.87
N ASP A 45 -15.83 7.17 -1.21
CA ASP A 45 -15.32 8.36 -1.89
C ASP A 45 -13.94 8.09 -2.48
N LEU A 46 -13.01 7.46 -1.75
CA LEU A 46 -11.71 7.09 -2.32
C LEU A 46 -11.85 6.12 -3.48
N ILE A 47 -12.72 5.12 -3.34
CA ILE A 47 -12.98 4.14 -4.39
C ILE A 47 -13.50 4.83 -5.65
N ARG A 48 -14.50 5.71 -5.50
CA ARG A 48 -15.13 6.43 -6.61
C ARG A 48 -14.19 7.44 -7.26
N GLU A 49 -13.56 8.31 -6.48
CA GLU A 49 -12.77 9.42 -7.01
C GLU A 49 -11.45 8.97 -7.64
N PHE A 50 -10.80 7.95 -7.06
CA PHE A 50 -9.50 7.47 -7.57
C PHE A 50 -9.60 6.20 -8.43
N GLY A 51 -10.78 5.58 -8.50
CA GLY A 51 -11.03 4.39 -9.30
C GLY A 51 -10.34 3.14 -8.75
N VAL A 52 -10.39 2.90 -7.43
CA VAL A 52 -9.89 1.65 -6.84
C VAL A 52 -10.73 0.49 -7.38
N LYS A 53 -10.12 -0.46 -8.07
CA LYS A 53 -10.87 -1.50 -8.81
C LYS A 53 -10.86 -2.85 -8.09
N LYS A 54 -9.68 -3.39 -7.80
CA LYS A 54 -9.54 -4.67 -7.10
C LYS A 54 -8.16 -4.86 -6.51
N PHE A 55 -8.09 -5.65 -5.45
CA PHE A 55 -6.81 -6.14 -4.95
C PHE A 55 -6.39 -7.41 -5.69
N LEU A 56 -5.14 -7.44 -6.15
CA LEU A 56 -4.51 -8.63 -6.73
C LEU A 56 -3.83 -9.47 -5.65
N ARG A 57 -3.48 -8.85 -4.51
CA ARG A 57 -2.89 -9.49 -3.34
C ARG A 57 -3.22 -8.69 -2.08
N THR A 58 -3.60 -9.39 -1.01
CA THR A 58 -3.91 -8.82 0.32
C THR A 58 -3.27 -9.65 1.43
N ALA A 59 -1.94 -9.77 1.40
CA ALA A 59 -1.22 -10.39 2.52
C ALA A 59 -0.91 -9.33 3.58
N THR A 60 -0.76 -9.77 4.83
CA THR A 60 -0.51 -8.91 6.01
C THR A 60 0.64 -7.91 5.82
N THR A 61 1.67 -8.29 5.05
CA THR A 61 2.84 -7.42 4.77
C THR A 61 3.06 -7.12 3.29
N ASP A 62 2.11 -7.47 2.42
CA ASP A 62 2.24 -7.33 0.97
C ASP A 62 0.89 -7.19 0.28
N VAL A 63 0.59 -5.96 -0.12
CA VAL A 63 -0.66 -5.60 -0.78
C VAL A 63 -0.38 -5.11 -2.19
N ILE A 64 -1.15 -5.61 -3.15
CA ILE A 64 -1.13 -5.18 -4.55
C ILE A 64 -2.55 -4.80 -4.96
N CYS A 65 -2.72 -3.57 -5.47
CA CYS A 65 -3.99 -3.05 -5.94
C CYS A 65 -3.92 -2.73 -7.44
N GLU A 66 -5.01 -3.00 -8.16
CA GLU A 66 -5.25 -2.56 -9.53
C GLU A 66 -6.33 -1.47 -9.51
N MET A 67 -6.08 -0.40 -10.25
CA MET A 67 -6.98 0.73 -10.45
C MET A 67 -7.75 0.61 -11.78
N ALA A 68 -8.81 1.38 -11.95
CA ALA A 68 -9.69 1.34 -13.13
C ALA A 68 -8.96 1.72 -14.43
N ASP A 69 -7.95 2.59 -14.34
CA ASP A 69 -7.07 3.03 -15.44
C ASP A 69 -5.98 1.99 -15.80
N GLY A 70 -5.94 0.85 -15.12
CA GLY A 70 -4.92 -0.19 -15.30
C GLY A 70 -3.62 0.07 -14.52
N TYR A 71 -3.50 1.19 -13.82
CA TYR A 71 -2.41 1.43 -12.89
C TYR A 71 -2.43 0.38 -11.78
N ARG A 72 -1.25 -0.10 -11.40
CA ARG A 72 -1.08 -1.05 -10.31
C ARG A 72 -0.03 -0.52 -9.37
N PHE A 73 -0.28 -0.63 -8.09
CA PHE A 73 0.70 -0.30 -7.08
C PHE A 73 0.85 -1.41 -6.05
N ARG A 74 2.00 -1.43 -5.37
CA ARG A 74 2.28 -2.32 -4.25
C ARG A 74 2.79 -1.58 -3.04
N ILE A 75 2.30 -2.01 -1.89
CA ILE A 75 2.76 -1.56 -0.59
C ILE A 75 3.28 -2.78 0.17
N LEU A 76 4.54 -2.71 0.58
CA LEU A 76 5.20 -3.70 1.43
C LEU A 76 5.40 -3.15 2.83
N ALA A 77 4.98 -3.89 3.86
CA ALA A 77 5.28 -3.56 5.24
C ALA A 77 6.52 -4.32 5.74
N ARG A 78 7.45 -3.65 6.42
CA ARG A 78 8.68 -4.25 6.97
C ARG A 78 9.02 -3.67 8.33
N GLY A 79 9.56 -4.51 9.21
CA GLY A 79 10.27 -4.06 10.40
C GLY A 79 11.65 -3.48 10.04
N ALA A 80 12.12 -2.51 10.82
CA ALA A 80 13.39 -1.82 10.61
C ALA A 80 14.62 -2.76 10.66
N GLU A 81 14.50 -3.88 11.37
CA GLU A 81 15.48 -4.95 11.47
C GLU A 81 15.61 -5.81 10.20
N GLN A 82 14.61 -5.74 9.31
CA GLN A 82 14.58 -6.56 8.10
C GLN A 82 15.38 -5.95 6.96
N ARG A 83 16.00 -6.81 6.13
CA ARG A 83 16.72 -6.37 4.94
C ARG A 83 15.75 -5.87 3.86
N ILE A 84 15.87 -4.59 3.51
CA ILE A 84 15.04 -3.92 2.49
C ILE A 84 15.65 -4.02 1.08
N ARG A 85 17.00 -4.08 0.98
CA ARG A 85 17.71 -4.14 -0.30
C ARG A 85 17.34 -5.40 -1.10
N GLY A 86 17.16 -5.26 -2.40
CA GLY A 86 16.88 -6.37 -3.33
C GLY A 86 15.40 -6.73 -3.48
N ARG A 87 14.48 -5.98 -2.85
CA ARG A 87 13.04 -6.14 -3.08
C ARG A 87 12.67 -5.41 -4.38
N LEU A 88 12.30 -6.19 -5.39
CA LEU A 88 11.89 -5.68 -6.70
C LEU A 88 10.36 -5.66 -6.79
N TRP A 89 9.81 -4.60 -7.38
CA TRP A 89 8.39 -4.53 -7.76
C TRP A 89 8.11 -5.47 -8.93
N LYS A 90 8.81 -5.26 -10.06
CA LYS A 90 8.72 -6.02 -11.32
C LYS A 90 9.99 -6.85 -11.57
N GLY A 91 10.49 -7.50 -10.52
CA GLY A 91 11.64 -8.40 -10.59
C GLY A 91 11.23 -9.83 -10.87
#